data_AF-A0A2S2FBV6-F1
#
_entry.id   AF-A0A2S2FBV6-F1
#
_cell.length_a   1.000
_cell.length_b   1.000
_cell.length_c   1.000
_cell.angle_alpha   90.00
_cell.angle_beta   90.00
_cell.angle_gamma   90.00
#
_symmetry.space_group_name_H-M   'P 1'
#
loop_
_entity.id
_entity.type
_entity.pdbx_description
1 polymer ?
#
loop_
_entity_poly.entity_id
_entity_poly.type
_entity_poly.pdbx_seq_one_letter_code
_entity_poly.pdbx_strand_id
1 'polypeptide(L)'
;MNMPVKIEYFKNAKNRELTQSELDELARELDAIKQEVLDDIGEKDAKYIKKVYTAIRYSSILGRACLFAGWFPPAWLLGTGLLSFAKIMENMELGHNVMHGQYDWMNDPKFNGSSYEWDIVGTSDNWRQTHNYKHHTYTNIKGMDDDIGYGLLRLFPEQRWKPGYLFQPLYSVPFCLLFQWGVAIQNLEIGKLIYKRKTWSQFKEEWKPTQKKIGKQFFKDYFFFPLIAGPAALPVFTGNLVANGIRNVWTFSIIFCGHFTKDVEVFPKTVLQNESRGHWYMRQIRGSSNLTGTEAFHILTGHLSHQIEHHLYPEIPARRYRKMAPKVQAVCEKYGLNYNNASLFKQYGQVLGRIVKYAFPFKK
;
A
#
# COMPACT_ATOMS: atom_id res chain seq x y z
N MET A 1 -25.34 -21.92 -8.07
CA MET A 1 -26.17 -21.22 -7.06
C MET A 1 -25.69 -19.78 -6.90
N ASN A 2 -26.54 -18.78 -7.19
CA ASN A 2 -26.25 -17.39 -6.85
C ASN A 2 -26.34 -17.24 -5.32
N MET A 3 -25.20 -17.33 -4.64
CA MET A 3 -25.20 -17.18 -3.19
C MET A 3 -25.49 -15.72 -2.80
N PRO A 4 -26.26 -15.51 -1.72
CA PRO A 4 -26.65 -14.17 -1.30
C PRO A 4 -25.43 -13.35 -0.88
N VAL A 5 -25.45 -12.07 -1.25
CA VAL A 5 -24.53 -11.05 -0.74
C VAL A 5 -25.17 -10.43 0.49
N LYS A 6 -24.44 -10.26 1.59
CA LYS A 6 -24.94 -9.43 2.70
C LYS A 6 -25.10 -7.99 2.20
N ILE A 7 -26.33 -7.50 2.22
CA ILE A 7 -26.68 -6.13 1.81
C ILE A 7 -26.39 -5.15 2.95
N GLU A 8 -26.51 -5.61 4.19
CA GLU A 8 -26.05 -4.91 5.37
C GLU A 8 -24.52 -4.98 5.46
N TYR A 9 -23.89 -3.81 5.45
CA TYR A 9 -22.45 -3.67 5.61
C TYR A 9 -22.10 -3.79 7.10
N PHE A 10 -21.01 -4.50 7.38
CA PHE A 10 -20.47 -4.63 8.72
C PHE A 10 -20.19 -3.25 9.33
N LYS A 11 -20.81 -2.99 10.49
CA LYS A 11 -20.49 -1.87 11.37
C LYS A 11 -19.73 -2.41 12.57
N ASN A 12 -18.57 -1.84 12.85
CA ASN A 12 -17.80 -2.22 14.01
C ASN A 12 -18.43 -1.61 15.26
N ALA A 13 -18.84 -2.45 16.22
CA ALA A 13 -19.51 -2.03 17.45
C ALA A 13 -18.66 -1.13 18.36
N LYS A 14 -17.36 -1.01 18.08
CA LYS A 14 -16.46 -0.07 18.78
C LYS A 14 -16.57 1.37 18.26
N ASN A 15 -17.24 1.59 17.14
CA ASN A 15 -17.46 2.92 16.56
C ASN A 15 -18.84 3.43 16.95
N ARG A 16 -18.90 4.68 17.40
CA ARG A 16 -20.14 5.44 17.58
C ARG A 16 -20.55 6.12 16.27
N GLU A 17 -21.84 6.27 16.05
CA GLU A 17 -22.35 7.17 14.98
C GLU A 17 -22.44 8.60 15.54
N LEU A 18 -21.99 9.58 14.76
CA LEU A 18 -21.88 10.97 15.17
C LEU A 18 -23.04 11.82 14.63
N THR A 19 -23.47 12.80 15.41
CA THR A 19 -24.39 13.85 14.94
C THR A 19 -23.68 14.80 13.97
N GLN A 20 -24.44 15.59 13.19
CA GLN A 20 -23.83 16.56 12.26
C GLN A 20 -22.90 17.54 12.98
N SER A 21 -23.30 18.07 14.15
CA SER A 21 -22.47 18.99 14.93
C SER A 21 -21.16 18.33 15.40
N GLU A 22 -21.19 17.04 15.77
CA GLU A 22 -19.98 16.31 16.15
C GLU A 22 -19.09 16.01 14.96
N LEU A 23 -19.66 15.78 13.77
CA LEU A 23 -18.92 15.59 12.53
C LEU A 23 -18.20 16.88 12.10
N ASP A 24 -18.86 18.02 12.25
CA ASP A 24 -18.28 19.32 11.93
C ASP A 24 -17.12 19.65 12.89
N GLU A 25 -17.27 19.37 14.18
CA GLU A 25 -16.22 19.55 15.17
C GLU A 25 -15.07 18.54 14.99
N LEU A 26 -15.37 17.27 14.69
CA LEU A 26 -14.37 16.26 14.33
C LEU A 26 -13.50 16.75 13.17
N ALA A 27 -14.13 17.28 12.11
CA ALA A 27 -13.41 17.82 10.97
C ALA A 27 -12.50 18.98 11.36
N ARG A 28 -13.02 19.92 12.17
CA ARG A 28 -12.25 21.07 12.66
C ARG A 28 -11.01 20.67 13.45
N GLU A 29 -11.13 19.71 14.37
CA GLU A 29 -9.99 19.24 15.18
C GLU A 29 -8.94 18.48 14.36
N LEU A 30 -9.37 17.63 13.43
CA LEU A 30 -8.47 16.92 12.52
C LEU A 30 -7.78 17.89 11.53
N ASP A 31 -8.49 18.90 11.04
CA ASP A 31 -7.89 19.94 10.19
C ASP A 31 -6.88 20.79 10.98
N ALA A 32 -7.12 21.06 12.27
CA ALA A 32 -6.15 21.75 13.11
C ALA A 32 -4.84 20.96 13.30
N ILE A 33 -4.94 19.63 13.49
CA ILE A 33 -3.75 18.75 13.56
C ILE A 33 -2.96 18.79 12.25
N LYS A 34 -3.65 18.77 11.11
CA LYS A 34 -3.03 18.89 9.79
C LYS A 34 -2.31 20.23 9.64
N GLN A 35 -2.98 21.32 9.98
CA GLN A 35 -2.45 22.68 9.80
C GLN A 35 -1.19 22.89 10.65
N GLU A 36 -1.19 22.44 11.90
CA GLU A 36 0.00 22.53 12.77
C GLU A 36 1.23 21.86 12.14
N VAL A 37 1.04 20.72 11.46
CA VAL A 37 2.15 20.04 10.78
C VAL A 37 2.55 20.78 9.52
N LEU A 38 1.60 21.25 8.71
CA LEU A 38 1.87 22.05 7.52
C LEU A 38 2.73 23.28 7.85
N ASP A 39 2.44 23.95 8.96
CA ASP A 39 3.16 25.14 9.43
C ASP A 39 4.61 24.83 9.87
N ASP A 40 4.93 23.59 10.22
CA ASP A 40 6.28 23.14 10.64
C ASP A 40 7.03 22.32 9.56
N ILE A 41 6.44 22.10 8.38
CA ILE A 41 7.16 21.46 7.26
C ILE A 41 8.29 22.36 6.78
N GLY A 42 9.47 21.78 6.59
CA GLY A 42 10.59 22.53 6.02
C GLY A 42 11.89 21.75 5.98
N GLU A 43 13.00 22.44 6.23
CA GLU A 43 14.37 21.93 6.00
C GLU A 43 14.66 20.59 6.70
N LYS A 44 14.04 20.31 7.85
CA LYS A 44 14.18 19.03 8.56
C LYS A 44 13.63 17.85 7.74
N ASP A 45 12.53 18.06 7.03
CA ASP A 45 11.89 17.07 6.17
C ASP A 45 12.68 16.89 4.86
N ALA A 46 13.16 17.98 4.27
CA ALA A 46 14.04 17.94 3.11
C ALA A 46 15.35 17.17 3.39
N LYS A 47 16.00 17.44 4.53
CA LYS A 47 17.20 16.69 4.96
C LYS A 47 16.90 15.21 5.17
N TYR A 48 15.73 14.88 5.72
CA TYR A 48 15.32 13.50 5.92
C TYR A 48 15.18 12.74 4.60
N ILE A 49 14.39 13.25 3.65
CA ILE A 49 14.14 12.53 2.39
C ILE A 49 15.41 12.41 1.54
N LYS A 50 16.30 13.43 1.59
CA LYS A 50 17.63 13.36 0.97
C LYS A 50 18.50 12.27 1.61
N LYS A 51 18.46 12.09 2.93
CA LYS A 51 19.16 10.98 3.61
C LYS A 51 18.58 9.62 3.23
N VAL A 52 17.26 9.48 3.16
CA VAL A 52 16.58 8.27 2.70
C VAL A 52 17.03 7.93 1.28
N TYR A 53 16.99 8.90 0.36
CA TYR A 53 17.45 8.74 -1.01
C TYR A 53 18.90 8.24 -1.07
N THR A 54 19.80 8.88 -0.32
CA THR A 54 21.21 8.52 -0.27
C THR A 54 21.42 7.11 0.28
N ALA A 55 20.72 6.74 1.36
CA ALA A 55 20.78 5.39 1.94
C ALA A 55 20.35 4.33 0.92
N ILE A 56 19.24 4.55 0.20
CA ILE A 56 18.75 3.64 -0.85
C ILE A 56 19.81 3.45 -1.94
N ARG A 57 20.42 4.54 -2.44
CA ARG A 57 21.41 4.47 -3.52
C ARG A 57 22.65 3.70 -3.09
N TYR A 58 23.22 4.02 -1.93
CA TYR A 58 24.41 3.32 -1.44
C TYR A 58 24.13 1.86 -1.07
N SER A 59 23.01 1.55 -0.41
CA SER A 59 22.64 0.15 -0.14
C SER A 59 22.40 -0.64 -1.42
N SER A 60 21.83 -0.03 -2.46
CA SER A 60 21.66 -0.70 -3.76
C SER A 60 23.00 -0.96 -4.45
N ILE A 61 23.90 0.02 -4.48
CA ILE A 61 25.23 -0.12 -5.07
C ILE A 61 26.05 -1.18 -4.32
N LEU A 62 26.14 -1.07 -2.99
CA LEU A 62 26.89 -2.01 -2.16
C LEU A 62 26.29 -3.41 -2.23
N GLY A 63 24.97 -3.53 -2.18
CA GLY A 63 24.27 -4.82 -2.31
C GLY A 63 24.62 -5.52 -3.62
N ARG A 64 24.61 -4.78 -4.73
CA ARG A 64 24.99 -5.31 -6.05
C ARG A 64 26.48 -5.65 -6.13
N ALA A 65 27.36 -4.82 -5.58
CA ALA A 65 28.79 -5.10 -5.53
C ALA A 65 29.09 -6.39 -4.75
N CYS A 66 28.45 -6.59 -3.59
CA CYS A 66 28.58 -7.83 -2.82
C CYS A 66 28.11 -9.07 -3.60
N LEU A 67 27.03 -8.95 -4.38
CA LEU A 67 26.53 -10.07 -5.19
C LEU A 67 27.50 -10.51 -6.30
N PHE A 68 28.42 -9.66 -6.76
CA PHE A 68 29.48 -10.07 -7.70
C PHE A 68 30.48 -11.04 -7.05
N ALA A 69 30.61 -11.00 -5.72
CA ALA A 69 31.31 -12.00 -4.93
C ALA A 69 30.36 -13.07 -4.37
N GLY A 70 29.14 -13.19 -4.91
CA GLY A 70 28.05 -13.98 -4.32
C GLY A 70 28.23 -15.50 -4.36
N TRP A 71 29.30 -16.01 -4.95
CA TRP A 71 29.69 -17.42 -4.73
C TRP A 71 30.18 -17.66 -3.30
N PHE A 72 30.67 -16.62 -2.62
CA PHE A 72 30.96 -16.64 -1.20
C PHE A 72 29.65 -16.37 -0.42
N PRO A 73 29.10 -17.34 0.34
CA PRO A 73 27.77 -17.22 0.92
C PRO A 73 27.56 -15.98 1.81
N PRO A 74 28.51 -15.55 2.66
CA PRO A 74 28.36 -14.31 3.42
C PRO A 74 28.21 -13.06 2.54
N ALA A 75 28.94 -12.98 1.41
CA ALA A 75 28.80 -11.87 0.47
C ALA A 75 27.43 -11.91 -0.23
N TRP A 76 26.91 -13.09 -0.56
CA TRP A 76 25.57 -13.24 -1.12
C TRP A 76 24.48 -12.82 -0.14
N LEU A 77 24.58 -13.23 1.13
CA LEU A 77 23.63 -12.88 2.19
C LEU A 77 23.63 -11.36 2.45
N LEU A 78 24.81 -10.76 2.60
CA LEU A 78 24.94 -9.31 2.77
C LEU A 78 24.42 -8.56 1.54
N GLY A 79 24.81 -9.00 0.35
CA GLY A 79 24.41 -8.39 -0.92
C GLY A 79 22.90 -8.41 -1.14
N THR A 80 22.28 -9.57 -0.93
CA THR A 80 20.84 -9.76 -1.01
C THR A 80 20.11 -8.96 0.07
N GLY A 81 20.62 -8.96 1.30
CA GLY A 81 20.03 -8.20 2.42
C GLY A 81 20.02 -6.69 2.16
N LEU A 82 21.14 -6.12 1.75
CA LEU A 82 21.25 -4.70 1.40
C LEU A 82 20.38 -4.34 0.20
N LEU A 83 20.31 -5.20 -0.82
CA LEU A 83 19.44 -4.98 -1.98
C LEU A 83 17.96 -5.06 -1.60
N SER A 84 17.59 -5.97 -0.69
CA SER A 84 16.23 -6.09 -0.16
C SER A 84 15.83 -4.84 0.62
N PHE A 85 16.71 -4.36 1.51
CA PHE A 85 16.52 -3.10 2.22
C PHE A 85 16.34 -1.92 1.25
N ALA A 86 17.21 -1.79 0.25
CA ALA A 86 17.11 -0.73 -0.75
C ALA A 86 15.79 -0.80 -1.52
N LYS A 87 15.33 -2.00 -1.93
CA LYS A 87 14.07 -2.20 -2.64
C LYS A 87 12.84 -1.89 -1.77
N ILE A 88 12.86 -2.24 -0.49
CA ILE A 88 11.79 -1.90 0.46
C ILE A 88 11.70 -0.38 0.65
N MET A 89 12.83 0.25 0.98
CA MET A 89 12.90 1.70 1.23
C MET A 89 12.57 2.50 -0.03
N GLU A 90 13.01 2.06 -1.20
CA GLU A 90 12.65 2.68 -2.48
C GLU A 90 11.14 2.59 -2.72
N ASN A 91 10.54 1.42 -2.50
CA ASN A 91 9.12 1.23 -2.76
C ASN A 91 8.23 1.99 -1.77
N MET A 92 8.53 1.91 -0.48
CA MET A 92 7.64 2.37 0.59
C MET A 92 7.99 3.76 1.14
N GLU A 93 9.24 4.03 1.47
CA GLU A 93 9.61 5.28 2.15
C GLU A 93 9.94 6.43 1.19
N LEU A 94 10.47 6.11 0.01
CA LEU A 94 10.81 7.09 -1.01
C LEU A 94 9.72 7.20 -2.08
N GLY A 95 9.52 6.15 -2.89
CA GLY A 95 8.70 6.21 -4.09
C GLY A 95 7.24 6.47 -3.80
N HIS A 96 6.63 5.68 -2.92
CA HIS A 96 5.25 5.90 -2.46
C HIS A 96 5.03 7.32 -1.94
N ASN A 97 5.86 7.77 -1.00
CA ASN A 97 5.73 9.08 -0.34
C ASN A 97 5.95 10.24 -1.32
N VAL A 98 6.95 10.15 -2.20
CA VAL A 98 7.17 11.17 -3.23
C VAL A 98 6.01 11.22 -4.21
N MET A 99 5.51 10.08 -4.69
CA MET A 99 4.40 10.05 -5.65
C MET A 99 3.05 10.49 -5.06
N HIS A 100 2.91 10.55 -3.73
CA HIS A 100 1.82 11.26 -3.05
C HIS A 100 1.96 12.79 -3.07
N GLY A 101 3.07 13.32 -3.57
CA GLY A 101 3.36 14.76 -3.60
C GLY A 101 3.89 15.31 -2.27
N GLN A 102 4.26 14.44 -1.32
CA GLN A 102 4.64 14.85 0.04
C GLN A 102 5.85 15.81 0.10
N TYR A 103 6.64 15.85 -0.96
CA TYR A 103 7.85 16.66 -1.05
C TYR A 103 7.82 17.67 -2.21
N ASP A 104 6.67 17.87 -2.86
CA ASP A 104 6.55 18.78 -4.01
C ASP A 104 6.87 20.25 -3.66
N TRP A 105 6.59 20.65 -2.42
CA TRP A 105 6.96 21.96 -1.87
C TRP A 105 8.46 22.26 -1.93
N MET A 106 9.31 21.23 -2.03
CA MET A 106 10.77 21.40 -2.17
C MET A 106 11.16 21.93 -3.55
N ASN A 107 10.30 21.80 -4.56
CA ASN A 107 10.60 22.11 -5.97
C ASN A 107 11.89 21.43 -6.48
N ASP A 108 12.26 20.27 -5.91
CA ASP A 108 13.42 19.47 -6.33
C ASP A 108 12.94 18.40 -7.32
N PRO A 109 13.45 18.38 -8.57
CA PRO A 109 13.00 17.42 -9.59
C PRO A 109 13.25 15.96 -9.19
N LYS A 110 14.15 15.67 -8.24
CA LYS A 110 14.39 14.31 -7.73
C LYS A 110 13.24 13.79 -6.86
N PHE A 111 12.42 14.70 -6.32
CA PHE A 111 11.34 14.40 -5.37
C PHE A 111 10.00 14.95 -5.86
N ASN A 112 9.83 15.15 -7.16
CA ASN A 112 8.59 15.62 -7.76
C ASN A 112 7.61 14.46 -7.97
N GLY A 113 6.45 14.50 -7.30
CA GLY A 113 5.50 13.40 -7.27
C GLY A 113 4.84 13.07 -8.61
N SER A 114 4.73 14.05 -9.51
CA SER A 114 4.14 13.83 -10.85
C SER A 114 5.09 13.14 -11.83
N SER A 115 6.40 13.29 -11.66
CA SER A 115 7.41 12.73 -12.56
C SER A 115 8.27 11.60 -11.94
N TYR A 116 8.18 11.39 -10.62
CA TYR A 116 8.93 10.33 -9.95
C TYR A 116 8.49 8.95 -10.44
N GLU A 117 9.48 8.11 -10.75
CA GLU A 117 9.27 6.76 -11.25
C GLU A 117 10.07 5.75 -10.40
N TRP A 118 9.34 4.99 -9.60
CA TRP A 118 9.87 4.04 -8.63
C TRP A 118 10.41 2.71 -9.22
N ASP A 119 11.08 1.92 -8.39
CA ASP A 119 11.78 0.70 -8.77
C ASP A 119 10.96 -0.59 -8.62
N ILE A 120 9.76 -0.60 -9.22
CA ILE A 120 8.92 -1.79 -9.36
C ILE A 120 8.40 -1.94 -10.80
N VAL A 121 7.62 -2.99 -11.08
CA VAL A 121 7.04 -3.26 -12.41
C VAL A 121 5.78 -2.45 -12.73
N GLY A 122 5.09 -1.90 -11.73
CA GLY A 122 3.97 -0.99 -11.92
C GLY A 122 4.44 0.41 -12.29
N THR A 123 3.75 1.07 -13.23
CA THR A 123 4.06 2.46 -13.60
C THR A 123 3.56 3.43 -12.54
N SER A 124 4.29 4.54 -12.35
CA SER A 124 3.87 5.59 -11.42
C SER A 124 2.54 6.24 -11.82
N ASP A 125 2.28 6.42 -13.12
CA ASP A 125 1.01 6.97 -13.63
C ASP A 125 -0.19 6.10 -13.26
N ASN A 126 -0.09 4.78 -13.49
CA ASN A 126 -1.15 3.85 -13.13
C ASN A 126 -1.37 3.86 -11.62
N TRP A 127 -0.29 3.87 -10.85
CA TRP A 127 -0.39 3.90 -9.40
C TRP A 127 -1.01 5.21 -8.88
N ARG A 128 -0.67 6.37 -9.44
CA ARG A 128 -1.35 7.65 -9.10
C ARG A 128 -2.85 7.58 -9.40
N GLN A 129 -3.25 6.96 -10.51
CA GLN A 129 -4.65 6.82 -10.85
C GLN A 129 -5.38 5.84 -9.92
N THR A 130 -4.84 4.64 -9.69
CA THR A 130 -5.51 3.61 -8.90
C THR A 130 -5.44 3.88 -7.40
N HIS A 131 -4.33 4.45 -6.93
CA HIS A 131 -4.11 4.68 -5.52
C HIS A 131 -4.43 6.11 -5.10
N ASN A 132 -3.71 7.13 -5.59
CA ASN A 132 -3.94 8.52 -5.15
C ASN A 132 -5.35 9.02 -5.47
N TYR A 133 -5.86 8.73 -6.67
CA TYR A 133 -7.21 9.14 -7.03
C TYR A 133 -8.26 8.17 -6.50
N LYS A 134 -8.29 6.91 -6.98
CA LYS A 134 -9.40 6.01 -6.62
C LYS A 134 -9.37 5.60 -5.15
N HIS A 135 -8.28 4.98 -4.69
CA HIS A 135 -8.21 4.43 -3.34
C HIS A 135 -8.37 5.52 -2.27
N HIS A 136 -7.54 6.58 -2.28
CA HIS A 136 -7.61 7.63 -1.24
C HIS A 136 -8.93 8.44 -1.25
N THR A 137 -9.55 8.64 -2.42
CA THR A 137 -10.86 9.31 -2.47
C THR A 137 -11.97 8.40 -1.93
N TYR A 138 -11.96 7.12 -2.35
CA TYR A 138 -13.05 6.18 -2.14
C TYR A 138 -12.70 5.03 -1.20
N THR A 139 -11.75 5.23 -0.27
CA THR A 139 -11.20 4.20 0.61
C THR A 139 -12.28 3.26 1.15
N ASN A 140 -12.12 1.97 0.85
CA ASN A 140 -13.02 0.88 1.25
C ASN A 140 -14.49 1.01 0.80
N ILE A 141 -14.81 1.89 -0.16
CA ILE A 141 -16.13 1.92 -0.78
C ILE A 141 -16.22 0.84 -1.83
N LYS A 142 -17.07 -0.17 -1.58
CA LYS A 142 -17.20 -1.34 -2.43
C LYS A 142 -17.65 -0.97 -3.85
N GLY A 143 -16.84 -1.35 -4.83
CA GLY A 143 -17.08 -1.09 -6.24
C GLY A 143 -16.74 0.33 -6.70
N MET A 144 -15.98 1.07 -5.88
CA MET A 144 -15.28 2.31 -6.22
C MET A 144 -13.78 2.17 -5.93
N ASP A 145 -13.45 1.51 -4.83
CA ASP A 145 -12.07 1.15 -4.45
C ASP A 145 -11.71 -0.25 -4.98
N ASP A 146 -10.73 -0.29 -5.88
CA ASP A 146 -10.21 -1.50 -6.51
C ASP A 146 -9.20 -2.24 -5.61
N ASP A 147 -8.75 -1.64 -4.49
CA ASP A 147 -7.85 -2.28 -3.52
C ASP A 147 -8.59 -3.31 -2.66
N ILE A 148 -9.93 -3.27 -2.57
CA ILE A 148 -10.73 -4.22 -1.78
C ILE A 148 -10.57 -5.66 -2.32
N GLY A 149 -9.62 -6.38 -1.72
CA GLY A 149 -9.23 -7.73 -2.13
C GLY A 149 -8.59 -7.80 -3.53
N TYR A 150 -8.23 -6.69 -4.16
CA TYR A 150 -7.63 -6.62 -5.49
C TYR A 150 -8.40 -7.38 -6.59
N GLY A 151 -9.72 -7.55 -6.41
CA GLY A 151 -10.55 -8.41 -7.27
C GLY A 151 -10.22 -9.92 -7.22
N LEU A 152 -9.19 -10.32 -6.47
CA LEU A 152 -8.65 -11.68 -6.39
C LEU A 152 -9.06 -12.41 -5.11
N LEU A 153 -9.07 -11.70 -3.98
CA LEU A 153 -9.40 -12.25 -2.66
C LEU A 153 -10.76 -11.76 -2.20
N ARG A 154 -11.49 -12.66 -1.54
CA ARG A 154 -12.66 -12.32 -0.75
C ARG A 154 -12.23 -12.13 0.71
N LEU A 155 -12.26 -10.89 1.18
CA LEU A 155 -11.84 -10.50 2.53
C LEU A 155 -13.00 -9.96 3.37
N PHE A 156 -14.16 -9.75 2.76
CA PHE A 156 -15.33 -9.17 3.42
C PHE A 156 -16.61 -9.95 3.09
N PRO A 157 -17.59 -10.03 4.01
CA PRO A 157 -18.86 -10.71 3.75
C PRO A 157 -19.69 -10.05 2.63
N GLU A 158 -19.51 -8.75 2.41
CA GLU A 158 -20.16 -7.94 1.38
C GLU A 158 -19.64 -8.29 -0.01
N GLN A 159 -18.46 -8.91 -0.15
CA GLN A 159 -18.00 -9.43 -1.44
C GLN A 159 -18.77 -10.70 -1.79
N ARG A 160 -19.29 -10.76 -3.02
CA ARG A 160 -20.01 -11.92 -3.53
C ARG A 160 -19.07 -13.11 -3.60
N TRP A 161 -19.43 -14.22 -2.96
CA TRP A 161 -18.64 -15.44 -3.03
C TRP A 161 -18.79 -16.15 -4.37
N LYS A 162 -17.70 -16.79 -4.81
CA LYS A 162 -17.56 -17.63 -6.00
C LYS A 162 -16.76 -18.89 -5.61
N PRO A 163 -16.99 -20.05 -6.26
CA PRO A 163 -16.32 -21.30 -5.92
C PRO A 163 -14.79 -21.22 -5.88
N GLY A 164 -14.18 -20.39 -6.74
CA GLY A 164 -12.74 -20.17 -6.75
C GLY A 164 -12.16 -19.71 -5.42
N TYR A 165 -12.93 -19.00 -4.57
CA TYR A 165 -12.44 -18.53 -3.28
C TYR A 165 -12.14 -19.66 -2.29
N LEU A 166 -12.63 -20.90 -2.51
CA LEU A 166 -12.21 -22.04 -1.68
C LEU A 166 -10.69 -22.24 -1.70
N PHE A 167 -10.05 -21.91 -2.82
CA PHE A 167 -8.61 -22.04 -3.02
C PHE A 167 -7.83 -20.76 -2.65
N GLN A 168 -8.50 -19.71 -2.15
CA GLN A 168 -7.84 -18.46 -1.84
C GLN A 168 -6.74 -18.55 -0.79
N PRO A 169 -6.80 -19.42 0.24
CA PRO A 169 -5.65 -19.61 1.12
C PRO A 169 -4.41 -20.09 0.34
N LEU A 170 -4.60 -20.95 -0.67
CA LEU A 170 -3.51 -21.49 -1.48
C LEU A 170 -2.94 -20.44 -2.44
N TYR A 171 -3.79 -19.76 -3.22
CA TYR A 171 -3.30 -18.78 -4.19
C TYR A 171 -2.92 -17.43 -3.57
N SER A 172 -3.26 -17.16 -2.30
CA SER A 172 -2.78 -15.98 -1.57
C SER A 172 -1.26 -15.98 -1.38
N VAL A 173 -0.63 -17.17 -1.29
CA VAL A 173 0.82 -17.33 -1.15
C VAL A 173 1.57 -16.87 -2.41
N PRO A 174 1.31 -17.41 -3.61
CA PRO A 174 1.95 -16.89 -4.82
C PRO A 174 1.55 -15.44 -5.11
N PHE A 175 0.34 -15.00 -4.73
CA PHE A 175 -0.03 -13.59 -4.84
C PHE A 175 0.84 -12.68 -3.96
N CYS A 176 1.10 -13.08 -2.71
CA CYS A 176 2.02 -12.40 -1.80
C CYS A 176 3.44 -12.32 -2.40
N LEU A 177 3.95 -13.44 -2.93
CA LEU A 177 5.26 -13.48 -3.59
C LEU A 177 5.33 -12.67 -4.89
N LEU A 178 4.20 -12.43 -5.54
CA LEU A 178 4.07 -11.72 -6.81
C LEU A 178 3.38 -10.36 -6.67
N PHE A 179 3.33 -9.78 -5.47
CA PHE A 179 2.48 -8.64 -5.18
C PHE A 179 2.66 -7.43 -6.12
N GLN A 180 3.90 -7.06 -6.47
CA GLN A 180 4.17 -5.98 -7.43
C GLN A 180 3.48 -6.16 -8.80
N TRP A 181 3.23 -7.40 -9.20
CA TRP A 181 2.59 -7.73 -10.47
C TRP A 181 1.09 -7.45 -10.40
N GLY A 182 0.46 -7.73 -9.26
CA GLY A 182 -0.91 -7.33 -8.99
C GLY A 182 -1.08 -5.81 -9.11
N VAL A 183 -0.16 -5.04 -8.49
CA VAL A 183 -0.14 -3.58 -8.61
C VAL A 183 -0.01 -3.13 -10.06
N ALA A 184 0.88 -3.75 -10.84
CA ALA A 184 1.12 -3.36 -12.23
C ALA A 184 -0.09 -3.57 -13.16
N ILE A 185 -0.90 -4.59 -12.91
CA ILE A 185 -2.05 -4.93 -13.77
C ILE A 185 -3.38 -4.35 -13.28
N GLN A 186 -3.42 -3.72 -12.11
CA GLN A 186 -4.65 -3.26 -11.48
C GLN A 186 -5.45 -2.31 -12.39
N ASN A 187 -4.77 -1.32 -13.00
CA ASN A 187 -5.43 -0.34 -13.86
C ASN A 187 -5.95 -0.93 -15.18
N LEU A 188 -5.48 -2.12 -15.58
CA LEU A 188 -5.95 -2.76 -16.82
C LEU A 188 -7.39 -3.25 -16.71
N GLU A 189 -7.92 -3.39 -15.48
CA GLU A 189 -9.28 -3.82 -15.20
C GLU A 189 -9.68 -5.04 -16.06
N ILE A 190 -8.85 -6.09 -16.05
CA ILE A 190 -8.94 -7.26 -16.96
C ILE A 190 -10.36 -7.84 -17.00
N GLY A 191 -11.11 -7.76 -15.89
CA GLY A 191 -12.52 -8.13 -15.84
C GLY A 191 -13.39 -7.42 -16.89
N LYS A 192 -13.17 -6.12 -17.16
CA LYS A 192 -13.91 -5.38 -18.20
C LYS A 192 -13.63 -5.93 -19.60
N LEU A 193 -12.42 -6.42 -19.87
CA LEU A 193 -12.11 -7.10 -21.14
C LEU A 193 -12.88 -8.43 -21.24
N ILE A 194 -12.86 -9.24 -20.18
CA ILE A 194 -13.57 -10.54 -20.12
C ILE A 194 -15.09 -10.35 -20.31
N TYR A 195 -15.67 -9.32 -19.70
CA TYR A 195 -17.10 -9.00 -19.82
C TYR A 195 -17.45 -8.14 -21.04
N LYS A 196 -16.53 -8.00 -22.01
CA LYS A 196 -16.71 -7.22 -23.26
C LYS A 196 -17.14 -5.76 -23.05
N ARG A 197 -16.77 -5.17 -21.91
CA ARG A 197 -16.92 -3.74 -21.59
C ARG A 197 -15.70 -2.90 -21.97
N LYS A 198 -14.62 -3.56 -22.39
CA LYS A 198 -13.37 -2.97 -22.89
C LYS A 198 -12.99 -3.74 -24.15
N THR A 199 -12.62 -3.03 -25.22
CA THR A 199 -12.13 -3.68 -26.45
C THR A 199 -10.69 -4.14 -26.30
N TRP A 200 -10.27 -5.11 -27.12
CA TRP A 200 -8.88 -5.56 -27.09
C TRP A 200 -7.88 -4.49 -27.56
N SER A 201 -8.31 -3.60 -28.47
CA SER A 201 -7.50 -2.45 -28.89
C SER A 201 -7.25 -1.49 -27.72
N GLN A 202 -8.30 -1.12 -26.98
CA GLN A 202 -8.16 -0.29 -25.77
C GLN A 202 -7.25 -0.94 -24.73
N PHE A 203 -7.45 -2.23 -24.45
CA PHE A 203 -6.59 -2.97 -23.51
C PHE A 203 -5.12 -2.94 -23.93
N LYS A 204 -4.82 -3.11 -25.23
CA LYS A 204 -3.45 -3.04 -25.74
C LYS A 204 -2.82 -1.67 -25.53
N GLU A 205 -3.55 -0.59 -25.78
CA GLU A 205 -3.04 0.77 -25.54
C GLU A 205 -2.72 0.99 -24.05
N GLU A 206 -3.62 0.59 -23.16
CA GLU A 206 -3.39 0.67 -21.70
C GLU A 206 -2.25 -0.23 -21.21
N TRP A 207 -2.01 -1.37 -21.90
CA TRP A 207 -0.96 -2.32 -21.55
C TRP A 207 0.45 -1.84 -21.93
N LYS A 208 0.60 -1.05 -23.00
CA LYS A 208 1.91 -0.64 -23.54
C LYS A 208 2.84 -0.01 -22.50
N PRO A 209 2.43 0.97 -21.68
CA PRO A 209 3.31 1.57 -20.67
C PRO A 209 3.79 0.55 -19.63
N THR A 210 2.87 -0.28 -19.14
CA THR A 210 3.17 -1.36 -18.18
C THR A 210 4.13 -2.38 -18.78
N GLN A 211 3.90 -2.81 -20.03
CA GLN A 211 4.78 -3.73 -20.74
C GLN A 211 6.20 -3.16 -20.89
N LYS A 212 6.32 -1.88 -21.28
CA LYS A 212 7.62 -1.20 -21.40
C LYS A 212 8.34 -1.16 -20.05
N LYS A 213 7.61 -0.86 -18.96
CA LYS A 213 8.15 -0.84 -17.60
C LYS A 213 8.61 -2.22 -17.13
N ILE A 214 7.79 -3.26 -17.35
CA ILE A 214 8.15 -4.67 -17.08
C ILE A 214 9.43 -5.03 -17.84
N GLY A 215 9.49 -4.76 -19.15
CA GLY A 215 10.67 -5.06 -19.96
C GLY A 215 11.93 -4.38 -19.43
N LYS A 216 11.85 -3.10 -19.05
CA LYS A 216 12.97 -2.36 -18.45
C LYS A 216 13.43 -2.99 -17.13
N GLN A 217 12.50 -3.34 -16.25
CA GLN A 217 12.84 -3.95 -14.96
C GLN A 217 13.41 -5.36 -15.11
N PHE A 218 12.86 -6.14 -16.03
CA PHE A 218 13.35 -7.50 -16.34
C PHE A 218 14.75 -7.46 -16.91
N PHE A 219 14.95 -6.62 -17.93
CA PHE A 219 16.25 -6.42 -18.52
C PHE A 219 17.25 -5.99 -17.44
N LYS A 220 16.91 -5.02 -16.60
CA LYS A 220 17.81 -4.54 -15.56
C LYS A 220 18.16 -5.64 -14.53
N ASP A 221 17.18 -6.20 -13.83
CA ASP A 221 17.42 -7.07 -12.66
C ASP A 221 17.82 -8.51 -13.04
N TYR A 222 17.36 -9.04 -14.18
CA TYR A 222 17.52 -10.45 -14.54
C TYR A 222 18.37 -10.71 -15.79
N PHE A 223 18.72 -9.67 -16.54
CA PHE A 223 19.61 -9.81 -17.71
C PHE A 223 20.90 -8.99 -17.56
N PHE A 224 20.80 -7.66 -17.49
CA PHE A 224 21.92 -6.74 -17.45
C PHE A 224 22.87 -7.02 -16.27
N PHE A 225 22.36 -7.02 -15.02
CA PHE A 225 23.22 -7.24 -13.85
C PHE A 225 23.84 -8.65 -13.82
N PRO A 226 23.08 -9.75 -14.08
CA PRO A 226 23.69 -11.07 -14.25
C PRO A 226 24.74 -11.13 -15.37
N LEU A 227 24.48 -10.50 -16.52
CA LEU A 227 25.38 -10.51 -17.67
C LEU A 227 26.73 -9.85 -17.33
N ILE A 228 26.73 -8.66 -16.73
CA ILE A 228 27.97 -7.96 -16.38
C ILE A 228 28.72 -8.61 -15.21
N ALA A 229 28.05 -9.48 -14.44
CA ALA A 229 28.66 -10.23 -13.35
C ALA A 229 29.43 -11.48 -13.85
N GLY A 230 29.31 -11.84 -15.13
CA GLY A 230 30.06 -12.92 -15.74
C GLY A 230 29.93 -14.25 -14.97
N PRO A 231 31.01 -14.83 -14.42
CA PRO A 231 30.94 -16.05 -13.63
C PRO A 231 29.97 -15.98 -12.44
N ALA A 232 29.70 -14.78 -11.89
CA ALA A 232 28.77 -14.56 -10.78
C ALA A 232 27.31 -14.31 -11.24
N ALA A 233 26.97 -14.59 -12.51
CA ALA A 233 25.63 -14.38 -13.05
C ALA A 233 24.52 -15.04 -12.22
N LEU A 234 24.71 -16.31 -11.82
CA LEU A 234 23.71 -17.04 -11.05
C LEU A 234 23.50 -16.44 -9.64
N PRO A 235 24.55 -16.19 -8.82
CA PRO A 235 24.40 -15.47 -7.55
C PRO A 235 23.70 -14.11 -7.67
N VAL A 236 24.02 -13.32 -8.71
CA VAL A 236 23.37 -12.03 -8.94
C VAL A 236 21.90 -12.21 -9.34
N PHE A 237 21.58 -13.16 -10.22
CA PHE A 237 20.21 -13.46 -10.60
C PHE A 237 19.37 -13.88 -9.39
N THR A 238 19.86 -14.82 -8.58
CA THR A 238 19.15 -15.32 -7.40
C THR A 238 19.04 -14.24 -6.32
N GLY A 239 20.06 -13.40 -6.13
CA GLY A 239 20.01 -12.26 -5.20
C GLY A 239 18.95 -11.23 -5.59
N ASN A 240 18.81 -10.91 -6.89
CA ASN A 240 17.73 -10.03 -7.37
C ASN A 240 16.34 -10.68 -7.19
N LEU A 241 16.22 -11.98 -7.48
CA LEU A 241 14.96 -12.71 -7.32
C LEU A 241 14.50 -12.69 -5.85
N VAL A 242 15.40 -13.03 -4.93
CA VAL A 242 15.12 -13.05 -3.48
C VAL A 242 14.82 -11.65 -2.97
N ALA A 243 15.59 -10.63 -3.37
CA ALA A 243 15.34 -9.25 -2.93
C ALA A 243 14.00 -8.70 -3.42
N ASN A 244 13.59 -9.00 -4.65
CA ASN A 244 12.24 -8.66 -5.14
C ASN A 244 11.15 -9.44 -4.40
N GLY A 245 11.39 -10.72 -4.08
CA GLY A 245 10.48 -11.55 -3.29
C GLY A 245 10.27 -11.03 -1.88
N ILE A 246 11.36 -10.68 -1.17
CA ILE A 246 11.32 -10.08 0.17
C ILE A 246 10.52 -8.77 0.15
N ARG A 247 10.78 -7.88 -0.82
CA ARG A 247 9.98 -6.64 -0.97
C ARG A 247 8.50 -6.98 -1.19
N ASN A 248 8.17 -7.93 -2.06
CA ASN A 248 6.77 -8.29 -2.32
C ASN A 248 6.05 -8.78 -1.06
N VAL A 249 6.67 -9.69 -0.30
CA VAL A 249 6.11 -10.19 0.96
C VAL A 249 5.93 -9.07 1.97
N TRP A 250 6.94 -8.19 2.09
CA TRP A 250 6.90 -7.07 3.01
C TRP A 250 5.78 -6.08 2.65
N THR A 251 5.75 -5.58 1.42
CA THR A 251 4.75 -4.62 0.94
C THR A 251 3.34 -5.20 1.02
N PHE A 252 3.13 -6.47 0.62
CA PHE A 252 1.86 -7.18 0.78
C PHE A 252 1.41 -7.17 2.24
N SER A 253 2.31 -7.54 3.16
CA SER A 253 1.97 -7.68 4.57
C SER A 253 1.55 -6.35 5.18
N ILE A 254 2.27 -5.27 4.90
CA ILE A 254 1.95 -3.94 5.45
C ILE A 254 0.64 -3.41 4.88
N ILE A 255 0.46 -3.42 3.56
CA ILE A 255 -0.76 -2.90 2.92
C ILE A 255 -1.99 -3.68 3.36
N PHE A 256 -1.91 -5.02 3.42
CA PHE A 256 -3.03 -5.83 3.86
C PHE A 256 -3.39 -5.59 5.33
N CYS A 257 -2.39 -5.41 6.19
CA CYS A 257 -2.62 -5.03 7.58
C CYS A 257 -3.22 -3.63 7.72
N GLY A 258 -3.03 -2.73 6.75
CA GLY A 258 -3.65 -1.41 6.75
C GLY A 258 -5.15 -1.43 6.49
N HIS A 259 -5.66 -2.38 5.69
CA HIS A 259 -7.04 -2.33 5.16
C HIS A 259 -7.90 -3.57 5.41
N PHE A 260 -7.34 -4.70 5.84
CA PHE A 260 -8.08 -5.97 5.87
C PHE A 260 -8.05 -6.65 7.24
N THR A 261 -7.84 -5.89 8.30
CA THR A 261 -7.91 -6.41 9.68
C THR A 261 -9.37 -6.57 10.11
N LYS A 262 -9.59 -7.28 11.22
CA LYS A 262 -10.94 -7.67 11.67
C LYS A 262 -11.87 -6.47 11.86
N ASP A 263 -11.32 -5.37 12.35
CA ASP A 263 -12.07 -4.19 12.80
C ASP A 263 -12.26 -3.14 11.70
N VAL A 264 -11.68 -3.36 10.51
CA VAL A 264 -11.87 -2.49 9.34
C VAL A 264 -13.21 -2.72 8.69
N GLU A 265 -13.88 -1.61 8.40
CA GLU A 265 -15.16 -1.54 7.71
C GLU A 265 -15.00 -1.35 6.20
N VAL A 266 -15.99 -1.83 5.44
CA VAL A 266 -16.23 -1.47 4.04
C VAL A 266 -17.54 -0.72 3.95
N PHE A 267 -17.68 0.09 2.91
CA PHE A 267 -18.79 1.03 2.80
C PHE A 267 -19.57 0.86 1.49
N PRO A 268 -20.91 1.04 1.50
CA PRO A 268 -21.69 1.16 0.28
C PRO A 268 -21.44 2.49 -0.41
N LYS A 269 -21.74 2.59 -1.72
CA LYS A 269 -21.66 3.86 -2.47
C LYS A 269 -22.56 4.96 -1.91
N THR A 270 -23.60 4.61 -1.17
CA THR A 270 -24.55 5.56 -0.57
C THR A 270 -23.90 6.48 0.46
N VAL A 271 -22.74 6.13 1.04
CA VAL A 271 -22.02 7.04 1.96
C VAL A 271 -21.52 8.31 1.28
N LEU A 272 -21.45 8.32 -0.07
CA LEU A 272 -21.07 9.50 -0.84
C LEU A 272 -22.21 10.52 -0.98
N GLN A 273 -23.45 10.14 -0.66
CA GLN A 273 -24.59 11.05 -0.72
C GLN A 273 -24.51 12.00 0.47
N ASN A 274 -24.33 13.30 0.20
CA ASN A 274 -24.18 14.34 1.22
C ASN A 274 -23.00 14.10 2.19
N GLU A 275 -21.90 13.49 1.72
CA GLU A 275 -20.69 13.29 2.52
C GLU A 275 -20.08 14.64 2.91
N SER A 276 -20.12 14.98 4.20
CA SER A 276 -19.37 16.13 4.75
C SER A 276 -17.91 15.76 4.98
N ARG A 277 -17.06 16.77 5.27
CA ARG A 277 -15.64 16.52 5.62
C ARG A 277 -15.50 15.58 6.82
N GLY A 278 -16.36 15.73 7.84
CA GLY A 278 -16.40 14.85 9.00
C GLY A 278 -16.78 13.41 8.66
N HIS A 279 -17.75 13.22 7.76
CA HIS A 279 -18.10 11.88 7.25
C HIS A 279 -16.91 11.22 6.56
N TRP A 280 -16.21 11.98 5.70
CA TRP A 280 -15.02 11.49 5.01
C TRP A 280 -13.93 11.08 6.00
N TYR A 281 -13.60 11.93 6.99
CA TYR A 281 -12.60 11.59 8.02
C TYR A 281 -12.98 10.37 8.84
N MET A 282 -14.24 10.29 9.29
CA MET A 282 -14.74 9.14 10.01
C MET A 282 -14.61 7.85 9.17
N ARG A 283 -14.90 7.90 7.87
CA ARG A 283 -14.73 6.78 6.96
C ARG A 283 -13.27 6.35 6.81
N GLN A 284 -12.35 7.31 6.68
CA GLN A 284 -10.91 7.02 6.60
C GLN A 284 -10.38 6.32 7.85
N ILE A 285 -10.81 6.76 9.04
CA ILE A 285 -10.46 6.14 10.33
C ILE A 285 -11.03 4.71 10.41
N ARG A 286 -12.32 4.54 10.12
CA ARG A 286 -13.03 3.24 10.21
C ARG A 286 -12.56 2.24 9.13
N GLY A 287 -12.03 2.74 8.02
CA GLY A 287 -11.51 1.96 6.89
C GLY A 287 -10.04 1.53 7.01
N SER A 288 -9.34 1.96 8.05
CA SER A 288 -7.88 1.81 8.15
C SER A 288 -7.43 1.21 9.47
N SER A 289 -6.19 0.72 9.52
CA SER A 289 -5.57 0.13 10.70
C SER A 289 -4.09 0.47 10.79
N ASN A 290 -3.65 0.78 11.99
CA ASN A 290 -2.26 1.07 12.30
C ASN A 290 -1.51 -0.16 12.84
N LEU A 291 -0.19 -0.06 12.78
CA LEU A 291 0.79 -1.01 13.27
C LEU A 291 1.69 -0.35 14.31
N THR A 292 1.73 -0.91 15.52
CA THR A 292 2.70 -0.52 16.54
C THR A 292 4.10 -1.01 16.18
N GLY A 293 5.14 -0.22 16.45
CA GLY A 293 6.51 -0.65 16.22
C GLY A 293 7.57 0.35 16.71
N THR A 294 8.81 0.06 16.37
CA THR A 294 9.96 0.95 16.62
C THR A 294 10.13 1.95 15.48
N GLU A 295 10.97 2.96 15.66
CA GLU A 295 11.29 3.93 14.59
C GLU A 295 11.78 3.26 13.31
N ALA A 296 12.71 2.31 13.42
CA ALA A 296 13.20 1.55 12.28
C ALA A 296 12.07 0.79 11.57
N PHE A 297 11.14 0.21 12.31
CA PHE A 297 9.97 -0.44 11.73
C PHE A 297 9.11 0.56 10.95
N HIS A 298 8.77 1.71 11.54
CA HIS A 298 7.96 2.72 10.85
C HIS A 298 8.61 3.19 9.55
N ILE A 299 9.92 3.48 9.56
CA ILE A 299 10.69 3.83 8.36
C ILE A 299 10.65 2.70 7.31
N LEU A 300 10.86 1.44 7.71
CA LEU A 300 10.79 0.30 6.79
C LEU A 300 9.40 0.06 6.20
N THR A 301 8.34 0.52 6.88
CA THR A 301 6.97 0.49 6.34
C THR A 301 6.64 1.68 5.45
N GLY A 302 7.55 2.60 5.18
CA GLY A 302 7.19 3.84 4.49
C GLY A 302 6.31 4.77 5.34
N HIS A 303 6.29 4.53 6.66
CA HIS A 303 5.30 5.03 7.63
C HIS A 303 3.84 4.59 7.38
N LEU A 304 3.59 3.62 6.49
CA LEU A 304 2.26 2.98 6.33
C LEU A 304 1.82 2.14 7.53
N SER A 305 2.71 1.94 8.50
CA SER A 305 2.34 1.59 9.88
C SER A 305 1.36 2.58 10.54
N HIS A 306 1.22 3.79 10.01
CA HIS A 306 0.27 4.81 10.41
C HIS A 306 -0.77 5.02 9.29
N GLN A 307 -1.43 3.95 8.88
CA GLN A 307 -2.40 3.95 7.78
C GLN A 307 -3.57 4.90 8.00
N ILE A 308 -4.03 5.07 9.24
CA ILE A 308 -5.08 6.03 9.58
C ILE A 308 -4.61 7.45 9.22
N GLU A 309 -3.45 7.89 9.73
CA GLU A 309 -2.89 9.21 9.44
C GLU A 309 -2.59 9.39 7.95
N HIS A 310 -2.10 8.33 7.30
CA HIS A 310 -1.83 8.32 5.88
C HIS A 310 -3.09 8.58 5.05
N HIS A 311 -4.22 7.97 5.40
CA HIS A 311 -5.50 8.17 4.72
C HIS A 311 -6.15 9.51 5.05
N LEU A 312 -5.89 10.05 6.25
CA LEU A 312 -6.35 11.39 6.60
C LEU A 312 -5.57 12.48 5.85
N TYR A 313 -4.25 12.29 5.69
CA TYR A 313 -3.30 13.30 5.21
C TYR A 313 -2.22 12.72 4.27
N PRO A 314 -2.59 12.16 3.10
CA PRO A 314 -1.65 11.46 2.23
C PRO A 314 -0.53 12.36 1.69
N GLU A 315 -0.76 13.66 1.59
CA GLU A 315 0.18 14.68 1.12
C GLU A 315 1.15 15.21 2.19
N ILE A 316 1.00 14.84 3.46
CA ILE A 316 1.94 15.24 4.51
C ILE A 316 3.16 14.29 4.49
N PRO A 317 4.41 14.79 4.62
CA PRO A 317 5.59 13.96 4.77
C PRO A 317 5.41 12.86 5.81
N ALA A 318 5.43 11.59 5.39
CA ALA A 318 4.97 10.45 6.19
C ALA A 318 5.74 10.27 7.51
N ARG A 319 6.98 10.77 7.58
CA ARG A 319 7.77 10.87 8.82
C ARG A 319 7.09 11.64 9.95
N ARG A 320 6.10 12.49 9.63
CA ARG A 320 5.34 13.30 10.59
C ARG A 320 4.19 12.53 11.22
N TYR A 321 3.70 11.44 10.60
CA TYR A 321 2.56 10.68 11.10
C TYR A 321 2.74 10.19 12.52
N ARG A 322 3.96 9.79 12.92
CA ARG A 322 4.28 9.42 14.30
C ARG A 322 3.96 10.51 15.34
N LYS A 323 4.12 11.78 14.97
CA LYS A 323 3.82 12.93 15.84
C LYS A 323 2.32 13.27 15.82
N MET A 324 1.64 12.99 14.71
CA MET A 324 0.21 13.23 14.54
C MET A 324 -0.63 12.17 15.24
N ALA A 325 -0.17 10.92 15.21
CA ALA A 325 -0.89 9.74 15.67
C ALA A 325 -1.44 9.85 17.10
N PRO A 326 -0.68 10.31 18.12
CA PRO A 326 -1.24 10.51 19.46
C PRO A 326 -2.38 11.53 19.51
N LYS A 327 -2.33 12.58 18.67
CA LYS A 327 -3.38 13.60 18.61
C LYS A 327 -4.62 13.08 17.88
N VAL A 328 -4.42 12.38 16.76
CA VAL A 328 -5.51 11.71 16.03
C VAL A 328 -6.19 10.67 16.92
N GLN A 329 -5.42 9.88 17.67
CA GLN A 329 -5.95 8.92 18.63
C GLN A 329 -6.78 9.58 19.72
N ALA A 330 -6.32 10.70 20.29
CA ALA A 330 -7.08 11.46 21.30
C ALA A 330 -8.41 12.00 20.73
N VAL A 331 -8.40 12.49 19.49
CA VAL A 331 -9.63 12.89 18.79
C VAL A 331 -10.56 11.68 18.60
N CYS A 332 -10.04 10.54 18.15
CA CYS A 332 -10.83 9.32 17.99
C CYS A 332 -11.47 8.90 19.32
N GLU A 333 -10.73 8.92 20.42
CA GLU A 333 -11.24 8.61 21.76
C GLU A 333 -12.37 9.56 22.18
N LYS A 334 -12.18 10.88 22.00
CA LYS A 334 -13.19 11.91 22.29
C LYS A 334 -14.52 11.64 21.58
N TYR A 335 -14.48 11.21 20.31
CA TYR A 335 -15.68 10.97 19.51
C TYR A 335 -16.23 9.53 19.63
N GLY A 336 -15.52 8.63 20.31
CA GLY A 336 -15.91 7.21 20.38
C GLY A 336 -15.68 6.46 19.07
N LEU A 337 -14.61 6.80 18.35
CA LEU A 337 -14.14 6.11 17.15
C LEU A 337 -13.00 5.16 17.52
N ASN A 338 -13.05 3.93 16.99
CA ASN A 338 -12.03 2.92 17.22
C ASN A 338 -10.74 3.26 16.45
N TYR A 339 -9.75 3.76 17.18
CA TYR A 339 -8.39 3.89 16.67
C TYR A 339 -7.71 2.51 16.60
N ASN A 340 -7.88 1.82 15.45
CA ASN A 340 -7.47 0.43 15.27
C ASN A 340 -5.94 0.29 15.16
N ASN A 341 -5.27 0.11 16.30
CA ASN A 341 -3.81 -0.01 16.37
C ASN A 341 -3.39 -1.30 17.08
N ALA A 342 -2.47 -2.07 16.48
CA ALA A 342 -1.98 -3.32 17.05
C ALA A 342 -0.61 -3.73 16.46
N SER A 343 0.03 -4.75 17.03
CA SER A 343 1.29 -5.28 16.48
C SER A 343 1.07 -5.92 15.10
N LEU A 344 2.13 -5.94 14.28
CA LEU A 344 2.12 -6.59 12.97
C LEU A 344 1.64 -8.05 13.05
N PHE A 345 2.10 -8.81 14.04
CA PHE A 345 1.69 -10.19 14.22
C PHE A 345 0.17 -10.33 14.44
N LYS A 346 -0.41 -9.47 15.27
CA LYS A 346 -1.85 -9.48 15.54
C LYS A 346 -2.65 -9.09 14.30
N GLN A 347 -2.27 -8.01 13.62
CA GLN A 347 -2.99 -7.56 12.42
C GLN A 347 -2.86 -8.55 11.26
N TYR A 348 -1.66 -9.08 11.02
CA TYR A 348 -1.43 -10.07 9.98
C TYR A 348 -2.17 -11.38 10.26
N GLY A 349 -2.19 -11.84 11.51
CA GLY A 349 -3.00 -12.99 11.92
C GLY A 349 -4.49 -12.79 11.64
N GLN A 350 -5.02 -11.57 11.82
CA GLN A 350 -6.41 -11.25 11.46
C GLN A 350 -6.64 -11.27 9.95
N VAL A 351 -5.69 -10.75 9.16
CA VAL A 351 -5.74 -10.81 7.69
C VAL A 351 -5.79 -12.26 7.21
N LEU A 352 -4.87 -13.12 7.69
CA LEU A 352 -4.86 -14.54 7.36
C LEU A 352 -6.16 -15.22 7.80
N GLY A 353 -6.65 -14.89 8.99
CA GLY A 353 -7.94 -15.34 9.50
C GLY A 353 -9.10 -14.97 8.56
N ARG A 354 -9.10 -13.76 8.00
CA ARG A 354 -10.07 -13.34 6.98
C ARG A 354 -9.89 -14.12 5.67
N ILE A 355 -8.67 -14.31 5.17
CA ILE A 355 -8.39 -15.12 3.98
C ILE A 355 -8.96 -16.54 4.14
N VAL A 356 -8.80 -17.18 5.29
CA VAL A 356 -9.36 -18.52 5.52
C VAL A 356 -10.88 -18.46 5.72
N LYS A 357 -11.37 -17.59 6.60
CA LYS A 357 -12.80 -17.49 6.94
C LYS A 357 -13.67 -17.21 5.73
N TYR A 358 -13.25 -16.27 4.87
CA TYR A 358 -14.03 -15.83 3.72
C TYR A 358 -13.83 -16.69 2.46
N ALA A 359 -12.92 -17.69 2.52
CA ALA A 359 -12.80 -18.74 1.51
C ALA A 359 -14.07 -19.59 1.41
N PHE A 360 -14.77 -19.76 2.54
CA PHE A 360 -15.98 -20.57 2.64
C PHE A 360 -17.26 -19.74 2.43
N PRO A 361 -18.32 -20.36 1.90
CA PRO A 361 -19.65 -19.75 1.89
C PRO A 361 -20.17 -19.59 3.33
N PHE A 362 -20.87 -18.50 3.63
CA PHE A 362 -21.69 -18.44 4.84
C PHE A 362 -23.12 -18.83 4.50
N LYS A 363 -23.77 -19.61 5.37
CA LYS A 363 -25.24 -19.69 5.38
C LYS A 363 -25.79 -18.37 5.92
N LYS A 364 -26.93 -17.93 5.39
CA LYS A 364 -27.59 -16.67 5.76
C LYS A 364 -27.81 -16.58 7.26
#